data_AF-A0A6G3XQ56-F1
#
_entry.id   AF-A0A6G3XQ56-F1
#
_cell.length_a   1.000
_cell.length_b   1.000
_cell.length_c   1.000
_cell.angle_alpha   90.00
_cell.angle_beta   90.00
_cell.angle_gamma   90.00
#
_symmetry.space_group_name_H-M   'P 1'
#
loop_
_entity.id
_entity.type
_entity.pdbx_description
1 polymer ?
#
loop_
_entity_poly.entity_id
_entity_poly.type
_entity_poly.pdbx_seq_one_letter_code
_entity_poly.pdbx_strand_id
1 'polypeptide(L)'
;EGTPDFGWMDAATKAIAAGLKPGTLVSYETTLPVGTTRTRWAPMLAEGSGLTPGEDFHLVFSPERVLTGRVFADLRRYPKLVGGIDEASAAAGVAFYEAILDFDEREDLPRPNGVWDLGTAEASELAKLAETTYRDVNIGLANQFA
;
A
#
# COMPACT_ATOMS: atom_id res chain seq x y z
N GLU A 1 -24.70 -1.59 0.58
CA GLU A 1 -24.10 -0.23 0.49
C GLU A 1 -22.59 -0.43 0.50
N GLY A 2 -21.86 0.06 -0.50
CA GLY A 2 -20.41 -0.20 -0.71
C GLY A 2 -19.49 0.48 0.30
N THR A 3 -19.94 0.62 1.55
CA THR A 3 -19.21 1.26 2.65
C THR A 3 -18.27 0.22 3.27
N PRO A 4 -16.95 0.44 3.29
CA PRO A 4 -16.01 -0.49 3.91
C PRO A 4 -16.21 -0.58 5.42
N ASP A 5 -16.10 -1.79 5.95
CA ASP A 5 -16.01 -2.03 7.40
C ASP A 5 -14.54 -1.99 7.84
N PHE A 6 -14.22 -1.06 8.74
CA PHE A 6 -12.87 -0.87 9.26
C PHE A 6 -12.63 -1.57 10.60
N GLY A 7 -13.61 -2.23 11.21
CA GLY A 7 -13.55 -2.68 12.60
C GLY A 7 -12.29 -3.49 12.95
N TRP A 8 -11.89 -4.44 12.11
CA TRP A 8 -10.69 -5.24 12.34
C TRP A 8 -9.40 -4.47 12.08
N MET A 9 -9.37 -3.62 11.05
CA MET A 9 -8.19 -2.82 10.73
C MET A 9 -7.94 -1.77 11.81
N ASP A 10 -8.98 -1.08 12.29
CA ASP A 10 -8.88 -0.13 13.38
C ASP A 10 -8.39 -0.80 14.68
N ALA A 11 -8.88 -2.00 14.99
CA ALA A 11 -8.42 -2.75 16.15
C ALA A 11 -6.92 -3.10 16.03
N ALA A 12 -6.48 -3.54 14.86
CA ALA A 12 -5.06 -3.81 14.58
C ALA A 12 -4.22 -2.53 14.66
N THR A 13 -4.67 -1.42 14.07
CA THR A 13 -4.00 -0.12 14.12
C THR A 13 -3.83 0.36 15.56
N LYS A 14 -4.86 0.26 16.40
CA LYS A 14 -4.76 0.62 17.83
C LYS A 14 -3.79 -0.27 18.59
N ALA A 15 -3.79 -1.57 18.31
CA ALA A 15 -2.87 -2.51 18.94
C ALA A 15 -1.41 -2.21 18.55
N ILE A 16 -1.16 -1.87 17.28
CA ILE A 16 0.16 -1.43 16.80
C ILE A 16 0.56 -0.11 17.47
N ALA A 17 -0.35 0.87 17.53
CA ALA A 17 -0.08 2.18 18.12
C ALA A 17 0.39 2.07 19.58
N ALA A 18 -0.24 1.21 20.39
CA ALA A 18 0.10 1.03 21.80
C ALA A 18 1.54 0.51 22.04
N GLY A 19 2.16 -0.12 21.04
CA GLY A 19 3.52 -0.64 21.11
C GLY A 19 4.51 0.05 20.17
N LEU A 20 4.07 1.12 19.47
CA LEU A 20 4.85 1.78 18.43
C LEU A 20 6.05 2.51 19.04
N LYS A 21 7.21 2.42 18.37
CA LYS A 21 8.46 3.05 18.80
C LYS A 21 8.96 4.03 17.73
N PRO A 22 9.72 5.07 18.13
CA PRO A 22 10.38 5.95 17.17
C PRO A 22 11.26 5.16 16.18
N GLY A 23 11.30 5.62 14.93
CA GLY A 23 12.01 5.00 13.80
C GLY A 23 11.30 3.81 13.16
N THR A 24 10.10 3.42 13.62
CA THR A 24 9.37 2.30 13.04
C THR A 24 8.78 2.66 11.68
N LEU A 25 8.85 1.75 10.70
CA LEU A 25 8.04 1.82 9.47
C LEU A 25 6.74 1.04 9.68
N VAL A 26 5.60 1.71 9.46
CA VAL A 26 4.29 1.07 9.38
C VAL A 26 3.84 1.05 7.92
N SER A 27 3.55 -0.14 7.39
CA SER A 27 3.04 -0.32 6.03
C SER A 27 1.65 -0.95 6.06
N TYR A 28 0.71 -0.32 5.37
CA TYR A 28 -0.61 -0.89 5.11
C TYR A 28 -0.68 -1.47 3.70
N GLU A 29 -1.10 -2.72 3.58
CA GLU A 29 -1.17 -3.44 2.29
C GLU A 29 -2.58 -3.89 1.88
N THR A 30 -3.58 -3.58 2.70
CA THR A 30 -4.98 -3.96 2.46
C THR A 30 -5.66 -3.05 1.44
N THR A 31 -6.72 -3.51 0.78
CA THR A 31 -7.49 -2.64 -0.14
C THR A 31 -8.41 -1.72 0.66
N LEU A 32 -8.40 -0.44 0.33
CA LEU A 32 -9.09 0.60 1.11
C LEU A 32 -9.42 1.84 0.25
N PRO A 33 -10.34 2.72 0.70
CA PRO A 33 -10.64 3.99 0.03
C PRO A 33 -9.47 4.97 0.05
N VAL A 34 -9.29 5.72 -1.04
CA VAL A 34 -8.26 6.77 -1.12
C VAL A 34 -8.39 7.77 0.03
N GLY A 35 -7.27 8.10 0.65
CA GLY A 35 -7.13 8.99 1.80
C GLY A 35 -7.15 8.30 3.16
N THR A 36 -7.44 6.99 3.24
CA THR A 36 -7.58 6.30 4.54
C THR A 36 -6.28 6.30 5.33
N THR A 37 -5.14 6.01 4.69
CA THR A 37 -3.85 5.94 5.38
C THR A 37 -3.55 7.26 6.10
N ARG A 38 -3.74 8.39 5.42
CA ARG A 38 -3.46 9.72 5.95
C ARG A 38 -4.51 10.23 6.93
N THR A 39 -5.78 10.07 6.61
CA THR A 39 -6.86 10.77 7.33
C THR A 39 -7.49 9.94 8.45
N ARG A 40 -7.32 8.61 8.42
CA ARG A 40 -7.87 7.70 9.43
C ARG A 40 -6.79 7.06 10.30
N TRP A 41 -5.80 6.43 9.68
CA TRP A 41 -4.84 5.60 10.42
C TRP A 41 -3.63 6.36 10.93
N ALA A 42 -3.12 7.37 10.21
CA ALA A 42 -2.06 8.22 10.74
C ALA A 42 -2.46 8.90 12.07
N PRO A 43 -3.66 9.51 12.20
CA PRO A 43 -4.10 10.07 13.48
C PRO A 43 -4.29 9.02 14.57
N MET A 44 -4.78 7.84 14.22
CA MET A 44 -5.00 6.74 15.19
C MET A 44 -3.69 6.17 15.72
N LEU A 45 -2.68 6.04 14.86
CA LEU A 45 -1.31 5.67 15.26
C LEU A 45 -0.71 6.76 16.15
N ALA A 46 -0.87 8.03 15.78
CA ALA A 46 -0.36 9.16 16.56
C ALA A 46 -0.99 9.23 17.95
N GLU A 47 -2.32 9.15 18.05
CA GLU A 47 -3.06 9.18 19.31
C GLU A 47 -2.68 8.01 20.22
N GLY A 48 -2.59 6.78 19.67
CA GLY A 48 -2.31 5.60 20.48
C GLY A 48 -0.84 5.44 20.91
N SER A 49 0.10 6.12 20.24
CA SER A 49 1.54 6.03 20.52
C SER A 49 2.13 7.28 21.17
N GLY A 50 1.50 8.45 20.98
CA GLY A 50 2.08 9.74 21.32
C GLY A 50 3.19 10.21 20.37
N LEU A 51 3.36 9.55 19.21
CA LEU A 51 4.38 9.86 18.21
C LEU A 51 3.78 10.61 17.01
N THR A 52 4.61 11.41 16.33
CA THR A 52 4.22 12.15 15.13
C THR A 52 4.53 11.34 13.85
N PRO A 53 3.53 11.02 13.00
CA PRO A 53 3.76 10.37 11.72
C PRO A 53 4.62 11.25 10.80
N GLY A 54 5.62 10.67 10.16
CA GLY A 54 6.56 11.38 9.28
C GLY A 54 7.77 11.98 9.99
N GLU A 55 7.66 12.19 11.30
CA GLU A 55 8.76 12.74 12.12
C GLU A 55 9.36 11.65 13.02
N ASP A 56 8.52 11.03 13.86
CA ASP A 56 8.95 10.00 14.81
C ASP A 56 8.86 8.60 14.21
N PHE A 57 7.99 8.35 13.23
CA PHE A 57 7.85 7.06 12.57
C PHE A 57 7.43 7.22 11.11
N HIS A 58 7.72 6.23 10.27
CA HIS A 58 7.40 6.26 8.86
C HIS A 58 6.07 5.55 8.57
N LEU A 59 5.29 6.08 7.65
CA LEU A 59 3.99 5.50 7.27
C LEU A 59 3.81 5.45 5.76
N VAL A 60 3.53 4.25 5.25
CA VAL A 60 3.32 4.01 3.81
C VAL A 60 2.08 3.18 3.54
N PHE A 61 1.57 3.32 2.32
CA PHE A 61 0.63 2.38 1.72
C PHE A 61 1.30 1.63 0.56
N SER A 62 1.20 0.29 0.57
CA SER A 62 1.79 -0.56 -0.46
C SER A 62 0.83 -1.68 -0.85
N PRO A 63 0.03 -1.53 -1.92
CA PRO A 63 -0.99 -2.51 -2.27
C PRO A 63 -0.37 -3.85 -2.66
N GLU A 64 -0.98 -4.93 -2.19
CA GLU A 64 -0.54 -6.28 -2.56
C GLU A 64 -1.08 -6.71 -3.94
N ARG A 65 -0.24 -7.40 -4.73
CA ARG A 65 -0.52 -7.80 -6.13
C ARG A 65 -0.17 -9.25 -6.39
N VAL A 66 -0.72 -10.16 -5.58
CA VAL A 66 -0.44 -11.60 -5.65
C VAL A 66 -1.69 -12.45 -5.90
N LEU A 67 -1.50 -13.61 -6.54
CA LEU A 67 -2.50 -14.66 -6.61
C LEU A 67 -2.16 -15.82 -5.66
N THR A 68 -3.18 -16.36 -5.00
CA THR A 68 -3.06 -17.58 -4.19
C THR A 68 -2.42 -18.72 -4.99
N GLY A 69 -1.40 -19.36 -4.42
CA GLY A 69 -0.62 -20.41 -5.08
C GLY A 69 0.52 -19.89 -5.98
N ARG A 70 0.69 -18.57 -6.12
CA ARG A 70 1.70 -17.93 -6.97
C ARG A 70 2.48 -16.82 -6.27
N VAL A 71 2.25 -16.61 -4.98
CA VAL A 71 2.70 -15.45 -4.20
C VAL A 71 4.17 -15.09 -4.45
N PHE A 72 5.09 -16.02 -4.24
CA PHE A 72 6.52 -15.74 -4.41
C PHE A 72 6.95 -15.43 -5.85
N ALA A 73 6.27 -16.00 -6.85
CA ALA A 73 6.54 -15.71 -8.25
C ALA A 73 5.97 -14.34 -8.62
N ASP A 74 4.78 -14.00 -8.11
CA ASP A 74 4.15 -12.71 -8.37
C ASP A 74 4.90 -11.55 -7.71
N LEU A 75 5.38 -11.74 -6.47
CA LEU A 75 6.21 -10.75 -5.77
C LEU A 75 7.51 -10.42 -6.52
N ARG A 76 8.13 -11.40 -7.19
CA ARG A 76 9.32 -11.18 -8.02
C ARG A 76 8.99 -10.53 -9.36
N ARG A 77 7.86 -10.93 -9.94
CA ARG A 77 7.50 -10.56 -11.31
C ARG A 77 6.92 -9.15 -11.44
N TYR A 78 6.16 -8.70 -10.45
CA TYR A 78 5.44 -7.42 -10.52
C TYR A 78 6.14 -6.35 -9.68
N PRO A 79 6.23 -5.10 -10.19
CA PRO A 79 6.75 -4.01 -9.38
C PRO A 79 5.94 -3.85 -8.09
N LYS A 80 6.65 -3.70 -6.96
CA LYS A 80 6.04 -3.39 -5.67
C LYS A 80 5.74 -1.90 -5.64
N LEU A 81 4.47 -1.54 -5.54
CA LEU A 81 4.06 -0.13 -5.49
C LEU A 81 4.12 0.38 -4.05
N VAL A 82 4.63 1.58 -3.84
CA VAL A 82 4.71 2.22 -2.52
C VAL A 82 4.27 3.67 -2.65
N GLY A 83 3.61 4.19 -1.62
CA GLY A 83 3.36 5.62 -1.46
C GLY A 83 3.43 6.01 0.00
N GLY A 84 4.30 6.96 0.33
CA GLY A 84 4.45 7.48 1.69
C GLY A 84 3.46 8.61 2.02
N ILE A 85 3.25 8.87 3.31
CA ILE A 85 2.57 10.11 3.73
C ILE A 85 3.43 11.35 3.45
N ASP A 86 4.74 11.17 3.35
CA ASP A 86 5.76 12.15 2.96
C ASP A 86 6.94 11.43 2.26
N GLU A 87 7.91 12.22 1.79
CA GLU A 87 9.09 11.72 1.06
C GLU A 87 9.96 10.80 1.92
N ALA A 88 10.14 11.10 3.21
CA ALA A 88 10.95 10.30 4.12
C ALA A 88 10.32 8.91 4.36
N SER A 89 9.00 8.87 4.52
CA SER A 89 8.25 7.61 4.66
C SER A 89 8.31 6.79 3.37
N ALA A 90 8.15 7.44 2.21
CA ALA A 90 8.27 6.78 0.91
C ALA A 90 9.67 6.15 0.74
N ALA A 91 10.73 6.89 1.05
CA ALA A 91 12.10 6.39 1.01
C ALA A 91 12.32 5.20 1.96
N ALA A 92 11.79 5.27 3.19
CA ALA A 92 11.85 4.16 4.15
C ALA A 92 11.11 2.91 3.63
N GLY A 93 9.94 3.09 3.01
CA GLY A 93 9.18 2.01 2.39
C GLY A 93 9.91 1.38 1.20
N VAL A 94 10.50 2.18 0.32
CA VAL A 94 11.32 1.71 -0.81
C VAL A 94 12.48 0.86 -0.30
N ALA A 95 13.29 1.41 0.63
CA ALA A 95 14.43 0.70 1.17
C ALA A 95 14.03 -0.62 1.87
N PHE A 96 12.91 -0.63 2.58
CA PHE A 96 12.40 -1.84 3.22
C PHE A 96 12.06 -2.93 2.20
N TYR A 97 11.24 -2.62 1.18
CA TYR A 97 10.82 -3.63 0.22
C TYR A 97 11.95 -4.08 -0.71
N GLU A 98 12.90 -3.19 -1.06
CA GLU A 98 14.10 -3.56 -1.81
C GLU A 98 15.00 -4.53 -1.02
N ALA A 99 15.03 -4.41 0.31
CA ALA A 99 15.83 -5.28 1.16
C ALA A 99 15.23 -6.69 1.34
N ILE A 100 13.92 -6.86 1.13
CA ILE A 100 13.22 -8.12 1.41
C ILE A 100 12.65 -8.83 0.18
N LEU A 101 12.60 -8.17 -0.97
CA LEU A 101 12.07 -8.72 -2.22
C LEU A 101 13.18 -8.81 -3.28
N ASP A 102 13.19 -9.93 -4.00
CA ASP A 102 13.91 -10.03 -5.27
C ASP A 102 12.99 -9.55 -6.41
N PHE A 103 13.56 -9.06 -7.51
CA PHE A 103 12.80 -8.66 -8.69
C PHE A 103 13.38 -9.27 -9.96
N ASP A 104 12.53 -9.88 -10.77
CA ASP A 104 12.92 -10.42 -12.07
C ASP A 104 13.17 -9.27 -13.06
N GLU A 105 14.16 -9.42 -13.93
CA GLU A 105 14.36 -8.49 -15.05
C GLU A 105 13.17 -8.53 -16.00
N ARG A 106 12.66 -7.35 -16.35
CA ARG A 106 11.44 -7.16 -17.14
C ARG A 106 11.63 -6.02 -18.14
N GLU A 107 12.16 -6.34 -19.32
CA GLU A 107 12.41 -5.36 -20.40
C GLU A 107 11.13 -4.72 -20.96
N ASP A 108 9.97 -5.33 -20.72
CA ASP A 108 8.67 -4.79 -21.16
C ASP A 108 8.14 -3.66 -20.27
N LEU A 109 8.79 -3.40 -19.12
CA LEU A 109 8.41 -2.30 -18.23
C LEU A 109 9.04 -0.97 -18.69
N PRO A 110 8.39 0.18 -18.43
CA PRO A 110 8.92 1.50 -18.78
C PRO A 110 10.19 1.90 -18.02
N ARG A 111 10.52 1.16 -16.95
CA ARG A 111 11.73 1.32 -16.13
C ARG A 111 12.07 -0.03 -15.49
N PRO A 112 13.29 -0.22 -14.95
CA PRO A 112 13.64 -1.46 -14.26
C PRO A 112 12.60 -1.88 -13.22
N ASN A 113 12.40 -3.19 -13.12
CA ASN A 113 11.57 -3.78 -12.07
C ASN A 113 12.16 -3.46 -10.69
N GLY A 114 11.32 -3.48 -9.65
CA GLY A 114 11.74 -3.06 -8.33
C GLY A 114 10.59 -2.48 -7.52
N VAL A 115 10.95 -1.65 -6.54
CA VAL A 115 9.99 -0.88 -5.75
C VAL A 115 9.75 0.46 -6.42
N TRP A 116 8.48 0.73 -6.70
CA TRP A 116 8.03 1.88 -7.46
C TRP A 116 7.27 2.82 -6.53
N ASP A 117 7.95 3.89 -6.12
CA ASP A 117 7.30 5.00 -5.43
C ASP A 117 6.35 5.75 -6.39
N LEU A 118 5.11 5.92 -5.95
CA LEU A 118 4.05 6.66 -6.65
C LEU A 118 3.89 8.10 -6.14
N GLY A 119 4.75 8.53 -5.21
CA GLY A 119 4.85 9.89 -4.69
C GLY A 119 3.98 10.16 -3.48
N THR A 120 2.78 9.57 -3.39
CA THR A 120 1.89 9.72 -2.22
C THR A 120 1.17 8.43 -1.86
N ALA A 121 0.80 8.30 -0.58
CA ALA A 121 -0.08 7.24 -0.10
C ALA A 121 -1.37 7.17 -0.93
N GLU A 122 -1.99 8.32 -1.22
CA GLU A 122 -3.21 8.41 -2.03
C GLU A 122 -3.05 7.88 -3.45
N ALA A 123 -1.90 8.14 -4.10
CA ALA A 123 -1.62 7.62 -5.43
C ALA A 123 -1.49 6.08 -5.42
N SER A 124 -0.87 5.53 -4.36
CA SER A 124 -0.73 4.08 -4.13
C SER A 124 -2.07 3.41 -3.81
N GLU A 125 -2.91 4.04 -2.99
CA GLU A 125 -4.28 3.58 -2.73
C GLU A 125 -5.14 3.59 -4.00
N LEU A 126 -5.06 4.68 -4.78
CA LEU A 126 -5.80 4.82 -6.03
C LEU A 126 -5.37 3.78 -7.07
N ALA A 127 -4.08 3.48 -7.18
CA ALA A 127 -3.57 2.49 -8.13
C ALA A 127 -4.29 1.14 -7.97
N LYS A 128 -4.52 0.70 -6.73
CA LYS A 128 -5.22 -0.56 -6.44
C LYS A 128 -6.68 -0.55 -6.89
N LEU A 129 -7.39 0.55 -6.63
CA LEU A 129 -8.79 0.71 -7.02
C LEU A 129 -8.93 0.85 -8.54
N ALA A 130 -8.00 1.56 -9.19
CA ALA A 130 -7.97 1.74 -10.63
C ALA A 130 -7.77 0.40 -11.36
N GLU A 131 -6.85 -0.46 -10.89
CA GLU A 131 -6.65 -1.81 -11.44
C GLU A 131 -7.94 -2.64 -11.42
N THR A 132 -8.65 -2.61 -10.29
CA THR A 132 -9.88 -3.38 -10.10
C THR A 132 -11.03 -2.81 -10.96
N THR A 133 -11.16 -1.48 -10.98
CA THR A 133 -12.20 -0.78 -11.74
C THR A 133 -12.01 -0.97 -13.25
N TYR A 134 -10.77 -0.87 -13.74
CA TYR A 134 -10.46 -1.12 -15.15
C TYR A 134 -10.90 -2.52 -15.58
N ARG A 135 -10.60 -3.55 -14.77
CA ARG A 135 -11.01 -4.92 -15.04
C ARG A 135 -12.53 -5.06 -15.08
N ASP A 136 -13.23 -4.50 -14.09
CA ASP A 136 -14.69 -4.61 -13.97
C ASP A 136 -15.42 -3.93 -15.14
N VAL A 137 -15.00 -2.71 -15.51
CA VAL A 137 -15.56 -1.98 -16.65
C VAL A 137 -15.35 -2.74 -17.96
N ASN A 138 -14.18 -3.34 -18.18
CA ASN A 138 -13.92 -4.12 -19.40
C ASN A 138 -14.75 -5.40 -19.45
N ILE A 139 -14.97 -6.08 -18.31
CA ILE A 139 -15.86 -7.23 -18.24
C ILE A 139 -17.31 -6.80 -18.51
N GLY A 140 -17.75 -5.71 -17.89
CA GLY A 140 -19.07 -5.14 -18.12
C GLY A 140 -19.32 -4.80 -19.60
N LEU A 141 -18.34 -4.17 -20.26
CA LEU A 141 -18.39 -3.86 -21.68
C LEU A 141 -18.45 -5.13 -22.55
N ALA A 142 -17.62 -6.14 -22.27
CA ALA A 142 -17.65 -7.40 -22.98
C ALA A 142 -19.01 -8.10 -22.85
N ASN A 143 -19.62 -8.07 -21.65
CA ASN A 143 -20.96 -8.62 -21.41
C ASN A 143 -22.06 -7.85 -22.18
N GLN A 144 -21.89 -6.55 -22.45
CA GLN A 144 -22.83 -5.80 -23.28
C GLN A 144 -22.72 -6.12 -24.78
N PHE A 145 -21.56 -6.60 -25.24
CA PHE A 145 -21.36 -7.00 -26.64
C PHE A 145 -21.71 -8.47 -26.93
N ALA A 146 -21.84 -9.32 -25.90
CA ALA A 146 -22.16 -10.74 -26.02
C ALA A 146 -23.66 -10.98 -26.31
#